data_AF-A0A939XIQ3-F1
#
_entry.id   AF-A0A939XIQ3-F1
#
_cell.length_a   1.000
_cell.length_b   1.000
_cell.length_c   1.000
_cell.angle_alpha   90.00
_cell.angle_beta   90.00
_cell.angle_gamma   90.00
#
_symmetry.space_group_name_H-M   'P 1'
#
loop_
_entity.id
_entity.type
_entity.pdbx_description
1 polymer ?
#
loop_
_entity_poly.entity_id
_entity_poly.type
_entity_poly.pdbx_seq_one_letter_code
_entity_poly.pdbx_strand_id
1 'polypeptide(L)'
;MIEQKIGFDKVRSQVRSKCLSRYAAARTDGEQYCTDAGEILHRLQLTDEMRLICMFEDTFPAEGFTDSRELLLPLTSESTSISLPTLVILRTTLDTVRKVVTFFDRSKDGVYPNLKEMSKPVAYFPEVARRI
;
A
#
# COMPACT_ATOMS: atom_id res chain seq x y z
N MET A 1 16.36 -0.45 24.98
CA MET A 1 16.66 0.20 23.68
C MET A 1 16.31 1.68 23.74
N ILE A 2 16.89 2.51 22.87
CA ILE A 2 16.57 3.94 22.76
C ILE A 2 15.07 4.14 22.47
N GLU A 3 14.47 3.29 21.63
CA GLU A 3 13.04 3.34 21.23
C GLU A 3 12.04 3.30 22.39
N GLN A 4 12.27 2.43 23.38
CA GLN A 4 11.43 2.33 24.59
C GLN A 4 11.50 3.59 25.44
N LYS A 5 12.67 4.26 25.47
CA LYS A 5 12.85 5.50 26.25
C LYS A 5 12.16 6.69 25.61
N ILE A 6 11.99 6.69 24.29
CA ILE A 6 11.36 7.77 23.51
C ILE A 6 9.89 7.50 23.16
N GLY A 7 9.35 6.33 23.55
CA GLY A 7 7.93 6.00 23.37
C GLY A 7 7.51 5.60 21.94
N PHE A 8 8.48 5.36 21.04
CA PHE A 8 8.21 4.97 19.65
C PHE A 8 7.47 3.63 19.57
N ASP A 9 7.70 2.70 20.51
CA ASP A 9 6.96 1.44 20.58
C ASP A 9 5.45 1.62 20.69
N LYS A 10 5.01 2.66 21.43
CA LYS A 10 3.58 2.95 21.61
C LYS A 10 2.97 3.55 20.35
N VAL A 11 3.73 4.34 19.59
CA VAL A 11 3.31 4.86 18.28
C VAL A 11 3.20 3.71 17.30
N ARG A 12 4.21 2.82 17.24
CA ARG A 12 4.22 1.63 16.38
C ARG A 12 2.99 0.75 16.63
N SER A 13 2.67 0.47 17.89
CA SER A 13 1.49 -0.30 18.27
C SER A 13 0.17 0.35 17.82
N GLN A 14 0.04 1.67 17.93
CA GLN A 14 -1.15 2.40 17.48
C GLN A 14 -1.30 2.46 15.95
N VAL A 15 -0.18 2.58 15.23
CA VAL A 15 -0.21 2.54 13.75
C VAL A 15 -0.57 1.14 13.29
N ARG A 16 0.02 0.11 13.91
CA ARG A 16 -0.24 -1.31 13.61
C ARG A 16 -1.71 -1.66 13.76
N SER A 17 -2.39 -1.18 14.80
CA SER A 17 -3.82 -1.47 15.01
C SER A 17 -4.75 -0.84 13.95
N LYS A 18 -4.25 0.12 13.18
CA LYS A 18 -4.96 0.79 12.08
C LYS A 18 -4.58 0.25 10.70
N CYS A 19 -3.67 -0.71 10.60
CA CYS A 19 -3.27 -1.30 9.33
C CYS A 19 -4.40 -2.11 8.70
N LEU A 20 -4.67 -1.87 7.42
CA LEU A 20 -5.74 -2.55 6.66
C LEU A 20 -5.33 -3.95 6.14
N SER A 21 -4.03 -4.29 6.18
CA SER A 21 -3.51 -5.56 5.71
C SER A 21 -2.45 -6.13 6.64
N ARG A 22 -2.30 -7.46 6.62
CA ARG A 22 -1.24 -8.17 7.35
C ARG A 22 0.15 -7.69 6.95
N TYR A 23 0.36 -7.47 5.65
CA TYR A 23 1.59 -6.87 5.15
C TYR A 23 1.87 -5.49 5.77
N ALA A 24 0.88 -4.59 5.83
CA ALA A 24 1.07 -3.26 6.42
C ALA A 24 1.41 -3.34 7.92
N ALA A 25 0.78 -4.27 8.64
CA ALA A 25 1.08 -4.52 10.05
C ALA A 25 2.51 -5.06 10.23
N ALA A 26 2.91 -6.06 9.44
CA ALA A 26 4.26 -6.63 9.49
C ALA A 26 5.35 -5.61 9.10
N ARG A 27 5.08 -4.75 8.11
CA ARG A 27 5.97 -3.65 7.75
C ARG A 27 6.13 -2.66 8.91
N THR A 28 5.02 -2.30 9.56
CA THR A 28 5.02 -1.41 10.74
C THR A 28 5.81 -2.02 11.91
N ASP A 29 5.70 -3.33 12.12
CA ASP A 29 6.46 -4.05 13.16
C ASP A 29 7.98 -4.03 12.89
N GLY A 30 8.39 -3.99 11.62
CA GLY A 30 9.79 -3.89 11.22
C GLY A 30 10.37 -2.46 11.23
N GLU A 31 9.56 -1.42 11.44
CA GLU A 31 10.05 -0.03 11.45
C GLU A 31 10.93 0.26 12.67
N GLN A 32 12.11 0.79 12.40
CA GLN A 32 13.07 1.25 13.41
C GLN A 32 13.23 2.77 13.35
N TYR A 33 13.75 3.35 14.43
CA TYR A 33 14.10 4.76 14.44
C TYR A 33 15.06 5.09 13.28
N CYS A 34 14.76 6.17 12.57
CA CYS A 34 15.60 6.71 11.50
C CYS A 34 16.30 7.97 12.01
N THR A 35 17.57 8.15 11.65
CA THR A 35 18.36 9.36 11.95
C THR A 35 18.77 10.12 10.69
N ASP A 36 18.46 9.61 9.51
CA ASP A 36 18.73 10.29 8.25
C ASP A 36 17.68 11.37 8.00
N ALA A 37 18.12 12.63 7.91
CA ALA A 37 17.22 13.76 7.76
C ALA A 37 16.47 13.75 6.42
N GLY A 38 17.08 13.23 5.35
CA GLY A 38 16.46 13.14 4.03
C GLY A 38 15.31 12.15 4.02
N GLU A 39 15.54 10.95 4.56
CA GLU A 39 14.53 9.90 4.70
C GLU A 39 13.38 10.34 5.62
N ILE A 40 13.69 11.01 6.73
CA ILE A 40 12.67 11.57 7.62
C ILE A 40 11.80 12.59 6.87
N LEU A 41 12.42 13.54 6.16
CA LEU A 41 11.68 14.55 5.40
C LEU A 41 10.79 13.92 4.33
N HIS A 42 11.32 12.95 3.57
CA HIS A 42 10.57 12.25 2.53
C HIS A 42 9.36 11.49 3.10
N ARG A 43 9.53 10.76 4.20
CA ARG A 43 8.42 10.06 4.88
C ARG A 43 7.37 11.02 5.43
N LEU A 44 7.78 12.17 5.94
CA LEU A 44 6.85 13.21 6.39
C LEU A 44 6.03 13.78 5.23
N GLN A 45 6.66 14.04 4.08
CA GLN A 45 5.98 14.51 2.87
C GLN A 45 4.95 13.49 2.37
N LEU A 46 5.31 12.21 2.29
CA LEU A 46 4.38 11.14 1.93
C LEU A 46 3.19 11.06 2.91
N THR A 47 3.45 11.24 4.21
CA THR A 47 2.41 11.20 5.24
C THR A 47 1.47 12.40 5.13
N ASP A 48 1.99 13.59 4.85
CA ASP A 48 1.18 14.80 4.68
C ASP A 48 0.31 14.71 3.41
N GLU A 49 0.87 14.24 2.29
CA GLU A 49 0.09 13.98 1.08
C GLU A 49 -1.04 12.98 1.33
N MET A 50 -0.76 11.87 2.02
CA MET A 50 -1.79 10.88 2.34
C MET A 50 -2.84 11.43 3.33
N ARG A 51 -2.44 12.31 4.26
CA ARG A 51 -3.37 13.02 5.15
C ARG A 51 -4.35 13.87 4.35
N LEU A 52 -3.86 14.61 3.34
CA LEU A 52 -4.73 15.41 2.46
C LEU A 52 -5.71 14.52 1.69
N ILE A 53 -5.24 13.41 1.13
CA ILE A 53 -6.09 12.43 0.46
C ILE A 53 -7.20 11.93 1.40
N CYS A 54 -6.84 11.49 2.61
CA CYS A 54 -7.82 11.02 3.60
C CYS A 54 -8.83 12.08 4.04
N MET A 55 -8.51 13.37 3.91
CA MET A 55 -9.39 14.47 4.32
C MET A 55 -10.28 14.99 3.20
N PHE A 56 -9.81 14.96 1.96
CA PHE A 56 -10.43 15.70 0.85
C PHE A 56 -10.81 14.85 -0.36
N GLU A 57 -10.29 13.62 -0.47
CA GLU A 57 -10.41 12.82 -1.70
C GLU A 57 -11.30 11.59 -1.48
N ASP A 58 -12.61 11.78 -1.56
CA ASP A 58 -13.59 10.69 -1.44
C ASP A 58 -13.47 9.62 -2.54
N THR A 59 -12.78 9.95 -3.64
CA THR A 59 -12.59 9.04 -4.78
C THR A 59 -11.39 8.11 -4.61
N PHE A 60 -10.58 8.30 -3.57
CA PHE A 60 -9.43 7.45 -3.32
C PHE A 60 -9.89 6.06 -2.82
N PRO A 61 -9.38 4.95 -3.40
CA PRO A 61 -9.78 3.61 -2.97
C PRO A 61 -9.19 3.28 -1.59
N ALA A 62 -9.99 3.47 -0.53
CA ALA A 62 -9.61 3.16 0.85
C ALA A 62 -9.81 1.68 1.25
N GLU A 63 -10.35 0.86 0.34
CA GLU A 63 -10.75 -0.52 0.61
C GLU A 63 -10.16 -1.51 -0.42
N GLY A 64 -10.21 -2.81 -0.10
CA GLY A 64 -9.75 -3.88 -1.00
C GLY A 64 -8.24 -4.14 -0.96
N PHE A 65 -7.53 -3.64 0.06
CA PHE A 65 -6.12 -3.94 0.31
C PHE A 65 -5.95 -5.33 0.93
N THR A 66 -6.18 -6.38 0.14
CA THR A 66 -5.95 -7.76 0.58
C THR A 66 -4.50 -8.18 0.35
N ASP A 67 -3.98 -9.07 1.20
CA ASP A 67 -2.65 -9.64 0.99
C ASP A 67 -2.67 -10.63 -0.18
N SER A 68 -2.15 -10.19 -1.33
CA SER A 68 -2.09 -11.01 -2.54
C SER A 68 -0.86 -11.91 -2.58
N ARG A 69 0.16 -11.71 -1.72
CA ARG A 69 1.40 -12.51 -1.79
C ARG A 69 1.15 -13.99 -1.52
N GLU A 70 0.34 -14.29 -0.52
CA GLU A 70 -0.07 -15.67 -0.20
C GLU A 70 -0.90 -16.31 -1.32
N LEU A 71 -1.60 -15.50 -2.13
CA LEU A 71 -2.42 -15.98 -3.24
C LEU A 71 -1.62 -16.19 -4.53
N LEU A 72 -0.50 -15.48 -4.70
CA LEU A 72 0.39 -15.60 -5.85
C LEU A 72 1.43 -16.71 -5.68
N LEU A 73 1.77 -17.09 -4.44
CA LEU A 73 2.72 -18.17 -4.12
C LEU A 73 2.36 -19.52 -4.78
N PRO A 74 1.10 -19.96 -4.82
CA PRO A 74 0.74 -21.19 -5.53
C PRO A 74 0.85 -21.07 -7.07
N LEU A 75 0.74 -19.86 -7.63
CA LEU A 75 0.77 -19.62 -9.08
C LEU A 75 2.17 -19.77 -9.69
N THR A 76 3.22 -19.75 -8.87
CA THR A 76 4.59 -19.98 -9.33
C THR A 76 4.91 -21.46 -9.50
N SER A 77 4.01 -22.36 -9.07
CA SER A 77 4.15 -23.81 -9.22
C SER A 77 3.27 -24.30 -10.38
N GLU A 78 3.86 -25.05 -11.33
CA GLU A 78 3.21 -25.47 -12.59
C GLU A 78 1.95 -26.35 -12.43
N SER A 79 1.67 -26.89 -11.24
CA SER A 79 0.59 -27.85 -11.00
C SER A 79 -0.59 -27.31 -10.18
N THR A 80 -0.73 -25.99 -10.02
CA THR A 80 -1.70 -25.43 -9.08
C THR A 80 -3.02 -25.02 -9.75
N SER A 81 -4.12 -25.64 -9.33
CA SER A 81 -5.47 -25.16 -9.64
C SER A 81 -5.84 -23.98 -8.75
N ILE A 82 -6.14 -22.82 -9.34
CA ILE A 82 -6.62 -21.65 -8.60
C ILE A 82 -8.08 -21.87 -8.18
N SER A 83 -8.39 -21.66 -6.91
CA SER A 83 -9.78 -21.71 -6.44
C SER A 83 -10.57 -20.46 -6.88
N LEU A 84 -11.88 -20.60 -7.11
CA LEU A 84 -12.74 -19.46 -7.45
C LEU A 84 -12.69 -18.31 -6.41
N PRO A 85 -12.70 -18.57 -5.09
CA PRO A 85 -12.52 -17.52 -4.08
C PRO A 85 -11.20 -16.75 -4.22
N THR A 86 -10.11 -17.44 -4.54
CA THR A 86 -8.79 -16.80 -4.77
C THR A 86 -8.82 -15.86 -5.98
N LEU A 87 -9.50 -16.25 -7.06
CA LEU A 87 -9.65 -15.41 -8.26
C LEU A 87 -10.43 -14.12 -7.96
N VAL A 88 -11.49 -14.21 -7.14
CA VAL A 88 -12.27 -13.03 -6.73
C VAL A 88 -11.41 -12.04 -5.95
N ILE A 89 -10.58 -12.53 -5.02
CA ILE A 89 -9.68 -11.68 -4.23
C ILE A 89 -8.60 -11.06 -5.13
N LEU A 90 -8.04 -11.84 -6.06
CA LEU A 90 -7.04 -11.35 -7.01
C LEU A 90 -7.62 -10.25 -7.90
N ARG A 91 -8.82 -10.47 -8.45
CA ARG A 91 -9.54 -9.46 -9.25
C ARG A 91 -9.81 -8.19 -8.45
N THR A 92 -10.23 -8.32 -7.19
CA THR A 92 -10.47 -7.17 -6.30
C THR A 92 -9.19 -6.38 -6.05
N THR A 93 -8.08 -7.08 -5.79
CA THR A 93 -6.77 -6.43 -5.55
C THR A 93 -6.29 -5.70 -6.80
N LEU A 94 -6.41 -6.33 -7.98
CA LEU A 94 -6.05 -5.70 -9.26
C LEU A 94 -6.91 -4.48 -9.58
N ASP A 95 -8.21 -4.53 -9.26
CA ASP A 95 -9.11 -3.39 -9.41
C ASP A 95 -8.73 -2.23 -8.48
N THR A 96 -8.42 -2.52 -7.21
CA THR A 96 -7.92 -1.52 -6.26
C THR A 96 -6.63 -0.88 -6.74
N VAL A 97 -5.65 -1.68 -7.18
CA VAL A 97 -4.38 -1.15 -7.74
C VAL A 97 -4.64 -0.26 -8.95
N ARG A 98 -5.52 -0.68 -9.86
CA ARG A 98 -5.90 0.14 -11.03
C ARG A 98 -6.50 1.48 -10.61
N LYS A 99 -7.41 1.48 -9.63
CA LYS A 99 -8.03 2.70 -9.10
C LYS A 99 -6.99 3.65 -8.48
N VAL A 100 -6.04 3.12 -7.71
CA VAL A 100 -4.95 3.91 -7.11
C VAL A 100 -4.08 4.55 -8.21
N VAL A 101 -3.62 3.76 -9.19
CA VAL A 101 -2.79 4.28 -10.28
C VAL A 101 -3.54 5.33 -11.11
N THR A 102 -4.81 5.06 -11.43
CA THR A 102 -5.66 6.00 -12.18
C THR A 102 -5.92 7.29 -11.41
N PHE A 103 -6.06 7.22 -10.08
CA PHE A 103 -6.22 8.39 -9.23
C PHE A 103 -4.99 9.30 -9.33
N PHE A 104 -3.78 8.75 -9.17
CA PHE A 104 -2.55 9.55 -9.25
C PHE A 104 -2.26 10.05 -10.67
N ASP A 105 -2.60 9.27 -11.71
CA ASP A 105 -2.46 9.70 -13.10
C ASP A 105 -3.35 10.91 -13.42
N ARG A 106 -4.60 10.92 -12.93
CA ARG A 106 -5.56 12.02 -13.11
C ARG A 106 -5.31 13.21 -12.20
N SER A 107 -4.60 13.01 -11.09
CA SER A 107 -4.26 14.10 -10.18
C SER A 107 -3.35 15.12 -10.86
N LYS A 108 -3.63 16.42 -10.64
CA LYS A 108 -2.84 17.51 -11.21
C LYS A 108 -1.39 17.42 -10.73
N ASP A 109 -0.47 17.74 -11.61
CA ASP A 109 0.95 17.79 -11.27
C ASP A 109 1.19 18.80 -10.13
N GLY A 110 1.95 18.36 -9.12
CA GLY A 110 2.26 19.16 -7.94
C GLY A 110 1.29 19.04 -6.77
N VAL A 111 0.16 18.31 -6.90
CA VAL A 111 -0.76 18.10 -5.76
C VAL A 111 -0.26 16.99 -4.83
N TYR A 112 0.10 15.83 -5.39
CA TYR A 112 0.66 14.68 -4.65
C TYR A 112 1.96 14.18 -5.29
N PRO A 113 3.01 15.03 -5.39
CA PRO A 113 4.19 14.73 -6.18
C PRO A 113 4.95 13.48 -5.70
N ASN A 114 5.08 13.27 -4.38
CA ASN A 114 5.84 12.14 -3.84
C ASN A 114 5.06 10.82 -3.99
N LEU A 115 3.76 10.82 -3.71
CA LEU A 115 2.91 9.65 -3.90
C LEU A 115 2.76 9.29 -5.39
N LYS A 116 2.66 10.29 -6.28
CA LYS A 116 2.64 10.08 -7.73
C LYS A 116 3.93 9.43 -8.20
N GLU A 117 5.10 9.89 -7.73
CA GLU A 117 6.39 9.26 -8.01
C GLU A 117 6.45 7.80 -7.51
N MET A 118 5.99 7.56 -6.28
CA MET A 118 5.95 6.22 -5.67
C MET A 118 5.02 5.25 -6.44
N SER A 119 4.00 5.77 -7.14
CA SER A 119 3.06 4.96 -7.92
C SER A 119 3.57 4.58 -9.32
N LYS A 120 4.53 5.31 -9.91
CA LYS A 120 5.07 5.07 -11.26
C LYS A 120 5.59 3.64 -11.52
N PRO A 121 6.35 2.99 -10.62
CA PRO A 121 6.86 1.65 -10.87
C PRO A 121 5.80 0.55 -10.78
N VAL A 122 4.57 0.87 -10.33
CA VAL A 122 3.48 -0.10 -10.23
C VAL A 122 2.96 -0.42 -11.62
N ALA A 123 3.48 -1.49 -12.21
CA ALA A 123 3.02 -1.99 -13.50
C ALA A 123 1.58 -2.51 -13.37
N TYR A 124 0.66 -1.89 -14.11
CA TYR A 124 -0.68 -2.42 -14.33
C TYR A 124 -0.62 -3.50 -15.42
N PHE A 125 -1.22 -4.66 -15.16
CA PHE A 125 -1.31 -5.77 -16.11
C PHE A 125 -2.74 -5.86 -16.69
N PRO A 126 -3.08 -5.06 -17.72
CA PRO A 126 -4.44 -5.02 -18.30
C PRO A 126 -4.90 -6.38 -18.82
N GLU A 127 -3.97 -7.18 -19.36
CA GLU A 127 -4.27 -8.49 -19.92
C GLU A 127 -4.71 -9.52 -18.87
N VAL A 128 -4.20 -9.41 -17.64
CA VAL A 128 -4.65 -10.28 -16.54
C VAL A 128 -6.07 -9.87 -16.15
N ALA A 129 -6.33 -8.58 -15.93
CA ALA A 129 -7.66 -8.08 -15.58
C ALA A 129 -8.75 -8.33 -16.65
N ARG A 130 -8.36 -8.62 -17.91
CA ARG A 130 -9.29 -8.93 -19.01
C ARG A 130 -9.64 -10.42 -19.10
N ARG A 131 -8.82 -11.30 -18.52
CA ARG A 131 -8.92 -12.77 -18.64
C ARG A 131 -9.51 -13.46 -17.39
N ILE A 132 -9.77 -12.71 -16.32
CA ILE A 132 -10.41 -13.16 -15.06
C ILE A 132 -11.61 -12.26 -14.73
#